data_AF-A0A2C8EMV4-F1
#
_entry.id   AF-A0A2C8EMV4-F1
#
_cell.length_a   1.000
_cell.length_b   1.000
_cell.length_c   1.000
_cell.angle_alpha   90.00
_cell.angle_beta   90.00
_cell.angle_gamma   90.00
#
_symmetry.space_group_name_H-M   'P 1'
#
loop_
_entity.id
_entity.type
_entity.pdbx_description
1 polymer ?
#
loop_
_entity_poly.entity_id
_entity_poly.type
_entity_poly.pdbx_seq_one_letter_code
_entity_poly.pdbx_strand_id
1 'polypeptide(L)'
;MKNTPDNVTASDNIVSAQVIALNDNVITVKTEDSEIIKIKQPVSTQGDNLFLETMKDIVRSGLWIPVNRVMRIIMRYDWFDTPFEKYSYV
;
A
#
# COMPACT_ATOMS: atom_id res chain seq x y z
N MET A 1 -7.47 -28.80 -29.24
CA MET A 1 -6.47 -28.23 -28.30
C MET A 1 -6.78 -26.75 -28.15
N LYS A 2 -7.38 -26.33 -27.03
CA LYS A 2 -7.54 -24.91 -26.71
C LYS A 2 -6.31 -24.51 -25.88
N ASN A 3 -5.37 -23.82 -26.50
CA ASN A 3 -4.27 -23.21 -25.75
C ASN A 3 -4.78 -21.84 -25.29
N THR A 4 -5.48 -21.83 -24.17
CA THR A 4 -5.70 -20.59 -23.42
C THR A 4 -4.37 -20.28 -22.74
N PRO A 5 -3.79 -19.07 -22.88
CA PRO A 5 -2.65 -18.68 -22.06
C PRO A 5 -3.15 -18.44 -20.64
N ASP A 6 -3.27 -19.52 -19.87
CA ASP A 6 -3.66 -19.53 -18.47
C ASP A 6 -2.49 -19.08 -17.57
N ASN A 7 -1.87 -17.93 -17.82
CA ASN A 7 -0.95 -17.33 -16.85
C ASN A 7 -0.61 -15.85 -17.17
N VAL A 8 -1.49 -14.93 -16.81
CA VAL A 8 -1.04 -13.61 -16.34
C VAL A 8 -1.23 -13.65 -14.83
N THR A 9 -0.23 -14.16 -14.12
CA THR A 9 -0.28 -14.32 -12.66
C THR A 9 -0.46 -12.94 -12.04
N ALA A 10 -1.45 -12.78 -11.17
CA ALA A 10 -1.72 -11.54 -10.44
C ALA A 10 -0.50 -10.99 -9.66
N SER A 11 0.56 -11.80 -9.50
CA SER A 11 1.83 -11.48 -8.87
C SER A 11 2.66 -10.42 -9.61
N ASP A 12 2.62 -10.37 -10.94
CA ASP A 12 3.51 -9.48 -11.72
C ASP A 12 3.16 -7.99 -11.56
N ASN A 13 1.95 -7.71 -11.07
CA ASN A 13 1.47 -6.35 -10.84
C ASN A 13 1.75 -5.85 -9.43
N ILE A 14 2.30 -6.70 -8.54
CA ILE A 14 2.67 -6.33 -7.17
C ILE A 14 4.14 -5.97 -7.15
N VAL A 15 4.46 -4.74 -6.80
CA VAL A 15 5.84 -4.24 -6.77
C VAL A 15 6.15 -3.50 -5.48
N SER A 16 7.41 -3.45 -5.13
CA SER A 16 7.88 -2.64 -4.00
C SER A 16 7.85 -1.16 -4.39
N ALA A 17 7.31 -0.33 -3.51
CA ALA A 17 7.31 1.12 -3.66
C ALA A 17 7.49 1.82 -2.31
N GLN A 18 8.17 2.96 -2.32
CA GLN A 18 8.27 3.82 -1.14
C GLN A 18 7.12 4.82 -1.13
N VAL A 19 6.53 5.05 0.04
CA VAL A 19 5.61 6.19 0.21
C VAL A 19 6.44 7.46 0.29
N ILE A 20 6.26 8.35 -0.69
CA ILE A 20 7.06 9.58 -0.80
C ILE A 20 6.28 10.83 -0.41
N ALA A 21 4.94 10.77 -0.44
CA ALA A 21 4.10 11.88 -0.03
C ALA A 21 2.71 11.40 0.39
N LEU A 22 2.13 12.15 1.32
CA LEU A 22 0.77 11.98 1.81
C LEU A 22 0.06 13.34 1.74
N ASN A 23 -1.01 13.41 0.95
CA ASN A 23 -1.93 14.53 0.90
C ASN A 23 -3.31 14.05 1.39
N ASP A 24 -4.23 14.98 1.71
CA ASP A 24 -5.51 14.70 2.40
C ASP A 24 -6.36 13.55 1.84
N ASN A 25 -6.19 13.19 0.56
CA ASN A 25 -6.93 12.08 -0.07
C ASN A 25 -6.06 11.20 -0.99
N VAL A 26 -4.75 11.45 -1.03
CA VAL A 26 -3.86 10.81 -2.01
C VAL A 26 -2.54 10.43 -1.35
N ILE A 27 -2.22 9.15 -1.45
CA ILE A 27 -0.93 8.59 -1.10
C ILE A 27 -0.12 8.49 -2.39
N THR A 28 1.06 9.10 -2.42
CA THR A 28 1.96 9.00 -3.57
C THR A 28 3.09 8.05 -3.23
N VAL A 29 3.28 7.05 -4.09
CA VAL A 29 4.35 6.07 -3.95
C VAL A 29 5.29 6.11 -5.16
N LYS A 30 6.55 5.78 -4.93
CA LYS A 30 7.59 5.64 -5.96
C LYS A 30 8.09 4.20 -5.99
N THR A 31 7.98 3.54 -7.13
CA THR A 31 8.48 2.17 -7.31
C THR A 31 10.00 2.11 -7.48
N GLU A 32 10.58 0.91 -7.45
CA GLU A 32 12.01 0.68 -7.67
C GLU A 32 12.48 1.20 -9.04
N ASP A 33 11.66 1.04 -10.07
CA ASP A 33 11.86 1.57 -11.43
C ASP A 33 11.53 3.08 -11.56
N SER A 34 11.34 3.78 -10.44
CA SER A 34 11.03 5.21 -10.37
C SER A 34 9.68 5.63 -10.98
N GLU A 35 8.76 4.68 -11.16
CA GLU A 35 7.37 4.97 -11.51
C GLU A 35 6.67 5.65 -10.32
N ILE A 36 5.90 6.70 -10.59
CA ILE A 36 5.10 7.40 -9.57
C ILE A 36 3.64 6.96 -9.66
N ILE A 37 3.14 6.34 -8.60
CA ILE A 37 1.77 5.86 -8.52
C ILE A 37 1.01 6.68 -7.48
N LYS A 38 -0.15 7.21 -7.88
CA LYS A 38 -1.07 7.93 -6.99
C LYS A 38 -2.21 7.01 -6.57
N ILE A 39 -2.28 6.74 -5.27
CA ILE A 39 -3.24 5.85 -4.64
C ILE A 39 -4.27 6.72 -3.92
N LYS A 40 -5.55 6.51 -4.19
CA LYS A 40 -6.62 7.20 -3.44
C LYS A 40 -6.68 6.62 -2.04
N GLN A 41 -6.76 7.49 -1.05
CA GLN A 41 -6.98 7.07 0.33
C GLN A 41 -8.38 6.43 0.45
N PRO A 42 -8.51 5.30 1.17
CA PRO A 42 -9.81 4.70 1.45
C PRO A 42 -10.70 5.68 2.22
N VAL A 43 -11.97 5.80 1.84
CA VAL A 43 -12.97 6.65 2.52
C VAL A 43 -13.06 6.34 4.02
N SER A 44 -12.89 5.06 4.39
CA SER A 44 -12.90 4.60 5.79
C SER A 44 -11.77 5.15 6.65
N THR A 45 -10.72 5.71 6.05
CA THR A 45 -9.56 6.27 6.76
C THR A 45 -9.52 7.80 6.69
N GLN A 46 -10.52 8.43 6.06
CA GLN A 46 -10.61 9.88 6.01
C GLN A 46 -10.91 10.43 7.40
N GLY A 47 -10.08 11.37 7.88
CA GLY A 47 -10.20 11.92 9.23
C GLY A 47 -9.67 11.01 10.33
N ASP A 48 -9.09 9.85 10.00
CA ASP A 48 -8.41 8.98 10.97
C ASP A 48 -6.99 9.51 11.24
N ASN A 49 -6.83 10.14 12.42
CA ASN A 49 -5.54 10.70 12.84
C ASN A 49 -4.47 9.62 13.02
N LEU A 50 -4.82 8.44 13.54
CA LEU A 50 -3.85 7.37 13.75
C LEU A 50 -3.33 6.84 12.41
N PHE A 51 -4.23 6.67 11.44
CA PHE A 51 -3.84 6.30 10.09
C PHE A 51 -2.89 7.35 9.48
N LEU A 52 -3.23 8.64 9.60
CA LEU A 52 -2.38 9.74 9.11
C LEU A 52 -1.00 9.75 9.78
N GLU A 53 -0.92 9.57 11.09
CA GLU A 53 0.36 9.51 11.82
C GLU A 53 1.20 8.30 11.40
N THR A 54 0.58 7.12 11.31
CA THR A 54 1.23 5.90 10.83
C THR A 54 1.79 6.08 9.42
N MET A 55 1.00 6.67 8.51
CA MET A 55 1.44 6.95 7.14
C MET A 55 2.58 7.99 7.10
N LYS A 56 2.56 9.00 7.97
CA LYS A 56 3.68 9.96 8.09
C LYS A 56 4.96 9.26 8.57
N ASP A 57 4.86 8.32 9.50
CA ASP A 57 6.03 7.57 9.97
C ASP A 57 6.55 6.60 8.90
N ILE A 58 5.67 6.00 8.09
CA ILE A 58 6.07 5.23 6.90
C ILE A 58 6.84 6.11 5.90
N VAL A 59 6.35 7.32 5.63
CA VAL A 59 7.06 8.28 4.76
C VAL A 59 8.44 8.63 5.33
N ARG A 60 8.51 8.94 6.62
CA ARG A 60 9.77 9.32 7.29
C ARG A 60 10.79 8.19 7.34
N SER A 61 10.33 6.95 7.50
CA SER A 61 11.19 5.77 7.55
C SER A 61 11.71 5.35 6.18
N GLY A 62 11.09 5.81 5.09
CA GLY A 62 11.48 5.42 3.73
C GLY A 62 11.26 3.94 3.46
N LEU A 63 10.30 3.32 4.15
CA LEU A 63 10.00 1.90 4.02
C LEU A 63 9.50 1.57 2.61
N TRP A 64 9.96 0.43 2.11
CA TRP A 64 9.45 -0.18 0.89
C TRP A 64 8.24 -1.04 1.22
N ILE A 65 7.09 -0.70 0.63
CA ILE A 65 5.84 -1.41 0.79
C ILE A 65 5.38 -2.02 -0.54
N PRO A 66 4.77 -3.20 -0.52
CA PRO A 66 4.16 -3.81 -1.70
C PRO A 66 2.91 -3.04 -2.15
N VAL A 67 2.84 -2.67 -3.43
CA VAL A 67 1.72 -1.97 -4.06
C VAL A 67 1.30 -2.68 -5.34
N ASN A 68 0.01 -2.65 -5.64
CA ASN A 68 -0.49 -3.13 -6.93
C ASN A 68 -0.53 -1.99 -7.95
N ARG A 69 0.22 -2.11 -9.05
CA ARG A 69 0.30 -1.06 -10.09
C ARG A 69 -1.03 -0.81 -10.80
N VAL A 70 -1.75 -1.89 -11.09
CA VAL A 70 -2.99 -1.84 -11.90
C VAL A 70 -4.16 -1.34 -11.06
N MET A 71 -4.35 -1.93 -9.88
CA MET A 71 -5.44 -1.57 -8.97
C MET A 71 -5.17 -0.26 -8.24
N ARG A 72 -3.91 0.21 -8.21
CA ARG A 72 -3.45 1.40 -7.47
C ARG A 72 -3.87 1.35 -6.02
N ILE A 73 -3.60 0.21 -5.39
CA ILE A 73 -3.84 -0.01 -3.97
C ILE A 73 -2.53 -0.38 -3.29
N ILE A 74 -2.40 0.07 -2.05
CA ILE A 74 -1.43 -0.51 -1.12
C ILE A 74 -1.97 -1.88 -0.73
N MET A 75 -1.14 -2.92 -0.82
CA MET A 75 -1.54 -4.26 -0.40
C MET A 75 -1.75 -4.27 1.11
N ARG A 76 -3.00 -4.34 1.57
CA ARG A 76 -3.31 -4.56 2.99
C ARG A 76 -2.85 -5.97 3.37
N TYR A 77 -1.76 -6.04 4.11
CA TYR A 77 -1.40 -7.19 4.92
C TYR A 77 -1.82 -6.86 6.37
N ASP A 78 -1.60 -7.75 7.33
CA ASP A 78 -1.98 -7.59 8.74
C ASP A 78 -1.35 -6.38 9.50
N TRP A 79 -0.76 -5.40 8.82
CA TRP A 79 -0.14 -4.19 9.38
C TRP A 79 -1.14 -3.06 9.68
N PHE A 80 -2.31 -3.07 9.04
CA PHE A 80 -3.38 -2.08 9.28
C PHE A 80 -4.64 -2.67 9.92
N ASP A 81 -4.89 -3.97 9.74
CA ASP A 81 -6.11 -4.64 10.19
C ASP A 81 -5.93 -5.37 11.53
N THR A 82 -4.77 -5.27 12.18
CA THR A 82 -4.56 -5.82 13.51
C THR A 82 -5.05 -4.83 14.58
N PRO A 83 -6.14 -5.14 15.31
CA PRO A 83 -6.51 -4.37 16.50
C PRO A 83 -5.37 -4.46 17.53
N PHE A 84 -5.07 -3.33 18.19
CA PHE A 84 -4.00 -3.21 19.19
C PHE A 84 -4.04 -4.28 20.28
N GLU A 85 -5.22 -4.82 20.59
CA GLU A 85 -5.42 -5.90 21.55
C GLU A 85 -4.62 -7.17 21.25
N LYS A 86 -4.18 -7.37 19.99
CA LYS A 86 -3.40 -8.55 19.59
C LYS A 86 -1.88 -8.40 19.73
N TYR A 87 -1.39 -7.20 20.08
CA TYR A 87 0.04 -6.92 20.29
C TYR A 87 0.45 -6.86 21.77
N SER A 88 -0.48 -7.09 22.71
CA SER A 88 -0.08 -7.38 24.10
C SER A 88 0.49 -8.80 24.15
N TYR A 89 1.82 -8.90 24.18
CA TYR A 89 2.48 -10.09 24.71
C TYR A 89 2.11 -10.20 26.19
N VAL A 90 1.05 -10.96 26.47
CA VAL A 90 0.75 -11.50 27.81
C VAL A 90 1.45 -12.82 27.98
#